data_AF-A0A5J4PAH6-F1
#
_entry.id   AF-A0A5J4PAH6-F1
#
_cell.length_a   1.000
_cell.length_b   1.000
_cell.length_c   1.000
_cell.angle_alpha   90.00
_cell.angle_beta   90.00
_cell.angle_gamma   90.00
#
_symmetry.space_group_name_H-M   'P 1'
#
loop_
_entity.id
_entity.type
_entity.pdbx_description
1 polymer ?
#
loop_
_entity_poly.entity_id
_entity_poly.type
_entity_poly.pdbx_seq_one_letter_code
_entity_poly.pdbx_strand_id
1 'polypeptide(L)'
;LGLSVGATMTTEAFLNWTTIGIVVGGFLAFAISIFGGIFFVKTVNLFSKKKINPLVGATGLSAVPMASRVANEIALKYDSKNHVLQYCMASNISGVIGSAVAAGVLISFLQNMA
;
A
#
# COMPACT_ATOMS: atom_id res chain seq x y z
N LEU A 1 -10.03 1.38 20.86
CA LEU A 1 -9.06 1.86 19.85
C LEU A 1 -9.54 3.13 19.18
N GLY A 2 -10.60 3.13 18.35
CA GLY A 2 -11.07 4.36 17.68
C GLY A 2 -11.37 5.53 18.63
N LEU A 3 -12.12 5.27 19.71
CA LEU A 3 -12.36 6.26 20.77
C LEU A 3 -11.08 6.70 21.49
N SER A 4 -10.14 5.78 21.70
CA SER A 4 -8.86 6.06 22.36
C SER A 4 -7.94 6.95 21.51
N VAL A 5 -7.87 6.69 20.20
CA VAL A 5 -7.12 7.53 19.24
C VAL A 5 -7.81 8.88 19.08
N GLY A 6 -9.13 8.90 18.95
CA GLY A 6 -9.90 10.14 18.88
C GLY A 6 -9.73 11.02 20.12
N ALA A 7 -9.66 10.41 21.31
CA ALA A 7 -9.40 11.13 22.55
C ALA A 7 -8.01 11.81 22.59
N THR A 8 -7.04 11.36 21.79
CA THR A 8 -5.71 11.99 21.69
C THR A 8 -5.63 13.12 20.65
N MET A 9 -6.71 13.39 19.90
CA MET A 9 -6.77 14.49 18.92
C MET A 9 -7.10 15.83 19.60
N THR A 10 -6.21 16.34 20.45
CA THR A 10 -6.32 17.69 21.00
C THR A 10 -6.06 18.75 19.92
N THR A 11 -6.60 19.95 20.07
CA THR A 11 -6.44 21.06 19.12
C THR A 11 -4.97 21.39 18.84
N GLU A 12 -4.12 21.37 19.87
CA GLU A 12 -2.69 21.63 19.75
C GLU A 12 -1.92 20.52 19.03
N ALA A 13 -2.34 19.26 19.21
CA ALA A 13 -1.74 18.12 18.54
C ALA A 13 -2.20 17.99 17.07
N PHE A 14 -3.44 18.37 16.77
CA PHE A 14 -4.04 18.21 15.45
C PHE A 14 -3.83 19.41 14.53
N LEU A 15 -4.05 20.64 15.01
CA LEU A 15 -3.90 21.88 14.21
C LEU A 15 -2.44 22.38 14.24
N ASN A 16 -1.52 21.52 13.80
CA ASN A 16 -0.10 21.84 13.71
C ASN A 16 0.39 21.65 12.26
N TRP A 17 1.38 22.46 11.87
CA TRP A 17 2.10 22.30 10.61
C TRP A 17 2.70 20.90 10.44
N THR A 18 3.10 20.25 11.53
CA THR A 18 3.55 18.85 11.51
C THR A 18 2.45 17.90 11.05
N THR A 19 1.20 18.10 11.47
CA THR A 19 0.06 17.25 11.07
C THR A 19 -0.22 17.36 9.57
N ILE A 20 -0.15 18.58 9.03
CA ILE A 20 -0.24 18.80 7.58
C ILE A 20 0.90 18.05 6.86
N GLY A 21 2.11 18.10 7.40
CA GLY A 21 3.25 17.34 6.90
C GLY A 21 3.02 15.83 6.89
N ILE A 22 2.39 15.27 7.94
CA ILE A 22 2.03 13.85 8.01
C ILE A 22 0.99 13.49 6.93
N VAL A 23 -0.04 14.32 6.73
CA VAL A 23 -1.09 14.06 5.73
C VAL A 23 -0.50 14.06 4.31
N VAL A 24 0.28 15.08 3.97
CA VAL A 24 0.93 15.19 2.65
C VAL A 24 1.96 14.08 2.46
N GLY A 25 2.75 13.79 3.50
CA GLY A 25 3.72 12.70 3.50
C GLY A 25 3.06 11.34 3.31
N GLY A 26 1.91 11.10 3.95
CA GLY A 26 1.11 9.89 3.78
C GLY A 26 0.59 9.73 2.35
N PHE A 27 0.10 10.81 1.74
CA PHE A 27 -0.32 10.80 0.34
C PHE A 27 0.85 10.46 -0.61
N LEU A 28 2.00 11.09 -0.42
CA LEU A 28 3.19 10.83 -1.24
C LEU A 28 3.71 9.40 -1.04
N ALA A 29 3.75 8.91 0.20
CA ALA A 29 4.14 7.54 0.51
C ALA A 29 3.21 6.52 -0.20
N PHE A 30 1.91 6.79 -0.22
CA PHE A 30 0.93 5.97 -0.93
C PHE A 30 1.17 5.96 -2.44
N ALA A 31 1.41 7.13 -3.05
CA ALA A 31 1.71 7.25 -4.47
C ALA A 31 3.01 6.52 -4.87
N ILE A 32 4.08 6.68 -4.06
CA ILE A 32 5.35 6.00 -4.25
C ILE A 32 5.20 4.49 -4.11
N SER A 33 4.39 4.01 -3.16
CA SER A 33 4.11 2.59 -2.98
C SER A 33 3.44 1.98 -4.22
N ILE A 34 2.41 2.63 -4.76
CA ILE A 34 1.74 2.18 -6.00
C ILE A 34 2.70 2.18 -7.17
N PHE A 35 3.43 3.28 -7.36
CA PHE A 35 4.39 3.41 -8.46
C PHE A 35 5.50 2.35 -8.37
N GLY A 36 6.05 2.14 -7.17
CA GLY A 36 7.07 1.12 -6.90
C GLY A 36 6.58 -0.28 -7.20
N GLY A 37 5.35 -0.63 -6.80
CA GLY A 37 4.75 -1.93 -7.09
C GLY A 37 4.54 -2.17 -8.59
N ILE A 38 4.02 -1.17 -9.32
CA ILE A 38 3.85 -1.24 -10.78
C ILE A 38 5.22 -1.36 -11.47
N PHE A 39 6.18 -0.55 -11.07
CA PHE A 39 7.53 -0.55 -11.63
C PHE A 39 8.21 -1.91 -11.42
N PHE A 40 8.11 -2.47 -10.21
CA PHE A 40 8.68 -3.78 -9.91
C PHE A 40 8.10 -4.88 -10.81
N VAL A 41 6.77 -4.94 -10.98
CA VAL A 41 6.14 -5.91 -11.88
C VAL A 41 6.59 -5.71 -13.33
N LYS A 42 6.71 -4.46 -13.79
CA LYS A 42 7.23 -4.17 -15.13
C LYS A 42 8.67 -4.66 -15.31
N THR A 43 9.53 -4.47 -14.31
CA THR A 43 10.91 -4.98 -14.32
C THR A 43 10.95 -6.51 -14.35
N VAL A 44 10.14 -7.19 -13.52
CA VAL A 44 10.04 -8.65 -13.54
C VAL A 44 9.53 -9.18 -14.89
N ASN A 45 8.61 -8.47 -15.53
CA ASN A 45 8.09 -8.81 -16.84
C ASN A 45 9.11 -8.73 -17.99
N LEU A 46 10.26 -8.06 -17.79
CA LEU A 46 11.35 -8.06 -18.77
C LEU A 46 12.07 -9.41 -18.82
N PHE A 47 12.11 -10.14 -17.69
CA PHE A 47 12.83 -11.40 -17.58
C PHE A 47 11.91 -12.63 -17.53
N SER A 48 10.62 -12.44 -17.24
CA SER A 48 9.65 -13.54 -17.14
C SER A 48 9.03 -13.90 -18.49
N LYS A 49 8.95 -15.22 -18.77
CA LYS A 49 8.19 -15.76 -19.92
C LYS A 49 6.68 -15.57 -19.72
N LYS A 50 6.18 -15.63 -18.48
CA LYS A 50 4.78 -15.39 -18.12
C LYS A 50 4.66 -13.99 -17.56
N LYS A 51 4.07 -13.08 -18.34
CA LYS A 51 3.89 -11.68 -17.94
C LYS A 51 2.79 -11.56 -16.90
N ILE A 52 3.05 -10.79 -15.86
CA ILE A 52 2.12 -10.45 -14.78
C ILE A 52 1.46 -9.11 -15.12
N ASN A 53 0.15 -8.97 -14.90
CA ASN A 53 -0.52 -7.70 -15.10
C ASN A 53 0.04 -6.65 -14.11
N PRO A 54 0.56 -5.49 -14.55
CA PRO A 54 1.09 -4.45 -13.66
C PRO A 54 0.09 -3.94 -12.62
N LEU A 55 -1.22 -4.06 -12.86
CA LEU A 55 -2.26 -3.74 -11.88
C LEU A 55 -2.16 -4.61 -10.62
N VAL A 56 -1.62 -5.84 -10.71
CA VAL A 56 -1.34 -6.67 -9.54
C VAL A 56 -0.30 -5.98 -8.65
N GLY A 57 0.76 -5.43 -9.24
CA GLY A 57 1.80 -4.69 -8.51
C GLY A 57 1.26 -3.44 -7.79
N ALA A 58 0.30 -2.74 -8.40
CA ALA A 58 -0.37 -1.59 -7.78
C ALA A 58 -1.13 -1.95 -6.50
N THR A 59 -1.52 -3.22 -6.34
CA THR A 59 -2.31 -3.69 -5.18
C THR A 59 -1.46 -4.20 -4.02
N GLY A 60 -0.13 -4.11 -4.10
CA GLY A 60 0.77 -4.47 -3.00
C GLY A 60 0.69 -3.58 -1.75
N LEU A 61 -0.20 -2.58 -1.74
CA LEU A 61 -0.49 -1.74 -0.57
C LEU A 61 -1.56 -2.40 0.31
N SER A 62 -1.44 -2.25 1.63
CA SER A 62 -2.19 -2.98 2.66
C SER A 62 -3.68 -2.58 2.82
N ALA A 63 -4.32 -1.99 1.81
CA ALA A 63 -5.73 -1.59 1.87
C ALA A 63 -6.64 -2.75 1.43
N VAL A 64 -6.77 -3.74 2.31
CA VAL A 64 -7.60 -4.93 2.09
C VAL A 64 -9.08 -4.59 2.34
N PRO A 65 -10.04 -5.03 1.50
CA PRO A 65 -9.88 -5.62 0.16
C PRO A 65 -9.95 -4.57 -0.96
N MET A 66 -10.01 -3.28 -0.63
CA MET A 66 -10.41 -2.24 -1.58
C MET A 66 -9.40 -2.02 -2.70
N ALA A 67 -8.09 -2.06 -2.45
CA ALA A 67 -7.10 -1.90 -3.52
C ALA A 67 -7.28 -2.95 -4.64
N SER A 68 -7.59 -4.19 -4.25
CA SER A 68 -7.85 -5.28 -5.18
C SER A 68 -9.13 -5.08 -5.99
N ARG A 69 -10.17 -4.50 -5.36
CA ARG A 69 -11.43 -4.15 -6.04
C ARG A 69 -11.22 -3.03 -7.05
N VAL A 70 -10.48 -1.97 -6.68
CA VAL A 70 -10.16 -0.85 -7.59
C VAL A 70 -9.37 -1.37 -8.81
N ALA A 71 -8.35 -2.20 -8.59
CA ALA A 71 -7.59 -2.78 -9.70
C ALA A 71 -8.46 -3.65 -10.62
N ASN A 72 -9.38 -4.44 -10.05
CA ASN A 72 -10.30 -5.25 -10.83
C ASN A 72 -11.32 -4.40 -11.60
N GLU A 73 -11.83 -3.32 -11.01
CA GLU A 73 -12.71 -2.38 -11.71
C GLU A 73 -11.99 -1.70 -12.89
N ILE A 74 -10.74 -1.28 -12.69
CA ILE A 74 -9.91 -0.73 -13.76
C ILE A 74 -9.69 -1.77 -14.86
N ALA A 75 -9.32 -3.02 -14.50
CA ALA A 75 -9.12 -4.08 -15.48
C ALA A 75 -10.37 -4.35 -16.33
N LEU A 76 -11.55 -4.40 -15.70
CA LEU A 76 -12.83 -4.63 -16.38
C LEU A 76 -13.27 -3.46 -17.26
N LYS A 77 -12.82 -2.23 -16.99
CA LYS A 77 -13.04 -1.07 -17.87
C LYS A 77 -12.25 -1.20 -19.19
N TYR A 78 -11.08 -1.84 -19.17
CA TYR A 78 -10.28 -2.07 -20.38
C TYR A 78 -10.66 -3.37 -21.10
N ASP A 79 -10.99 -4.44 -20.37
CA ASP A 79 -11.44 -5.72 -20.92
C ASP A 79 -12.40 -6.41 -19.95
N SER A 80 -13.65 -6.59 -20.37
CA SER A 80 -14.72 -7.19 -19.54
C SER A 80 -14.46 -8.65 -19.15
N LYS A 81 -13.50 -9.34 -19.77
CA LYS A 81 -13.11 -10.71 -19.42
C LYS A 81 -11.89 -10.76 -18.50
N ASN A 82 -11.23 -9.63 -18.23
CA ASN A 82 -9.99 -9.56 -17.47
C ASN A 82 -10.25 -9.46 -15.96
N HIS A 83 -10.64 -10.57 -15.35
CA HIS A 83 -10.90 -10.67 -13.91
C HIS A 83 -9.59 -10.90 -13.13
N VAL A 84 -9.05 -9.83 -12.55
CA VAL A 84 -7.76 -9.86 -11.83
C VAL A 84 -7.89 -9.94 -10.31
N LEU A 85 -9.11 -9.87 -9.77
CA LEU A 85 -9.37 -9.75 -8.32
C LEU A 85 -8.61 -10.80 -7.49
N GLN A 86 -8.61 -12.07 -7.89
CA GLN A 86 -7.96 -13.15 -7.14
C GLN A 86 -6.44 -12.96 -7.03
N TYR A 87 -5.79 -12.58 -8.14
CA TYR A 87 -4.36 -12.29 -8.15
C TYR A 87 -4.01 -11.02 -7.36
N CYS A 88 -4.83 -9.98 -7.51
CA CYS A 88 -4.68 -8.74 -6.75
C CYS A 88 -4.86 -8.95 -5.24
N MET A 89 -5.76 -9.84 -4.82
CA MET A 89 -5.92 -10.20 -3.39
C MET A 89 -4.65 -10.82 -2.82
N ALA A 90 -3.98 -11.72 -3.53
CA ALA A 90 -2.71 -12.27 -3.07
C ALA A 90 -1.64 -11.19 -2.88
N SER A 91 -1.51 -10.26 -3.84
CA SER A 91 -0.59 -9.12 -3.74
C SER A 91 -0.92 -8.21 -2.55
N ASN A 92 -2.20 -7.92 -2.32
CA ASN A 92 -2.65 -7.05 -1.23
C ASN A 92 -2.34 -7.65 0.16
N ILE A 93 -2.59 -8.96 0.32
CA ILE A 93 -2.21 -9.67 1.56
C ILE A 93 -0.69 -9.66 1.78
N SER A 94 0.11 -9.78 0.71
CA SER A 94 1.56 -9.67 0.83
C SER A 94 2.00 -8.30 1.34
N GLY A 95 1.28 -7.24 0.99
CA GLY A 95 1.48 -5.88 1.50
C GLY A 95 1.28 -5.77 3.02
N VAL A 96 0.21 -6.39 3.53
CA VAL A 96 -0.07 -6.43 4.98
C VAL A 96 1.08 -7.09 5.74
N ILE A 97 1.56 -8.24 5.24
CA ILE A 97 2.69 -8.97 5.83
C ILE A 97 3.96 -8.12 5.75
N GLY A 98 4.28 -7.56 4.59
CA GLY A 98 5.46 -6.72 4.39
C GLY A 98 5.48 -5.49 5.30
N SER A 99 4.31 -4.88 5.53
CA SER A 99 4.17 -3.74 6.44
C SER A 99 4.47 -4.14 7.90
N ALA A 100 3.97 -5.30 8.34
CA ALA A 100 4.25 -5.80 9.68
C ALA A 100 5.74 -6.15 9.88
N VAL A 101 6.38 -6.73 8.87
CA VAL A 101 7.83 -7.03 8.89
C VAL A 101 8.64 -5.74 8.94
N ALA A 102 8.32 -4.76 8.08
CA ALA A 102 9.01 -3.47 8.08
C ALA A 102 8.86 -2.75 9.43
N ALA A 103 7.67 -2.74 10.02
CA ALA A 103 7.44 -2.17 11.35
C ALA A 103 8.28 -2.88 12.43
N GLY A 104 8.29 -4.23 12.43
CA GLY A 104 9.08 -5.02 13.37
C GLY A 104 10.58 -4.74 13.27
N VAL A 105 11.11 -4.65 12.05
CA VAL A 105 12.51 -4.31 11.79
C VAL A 105 12.83 -2.89 12.29
N LEU A 106 11.99 -1.90 11.97
CA LEU A 106 12.19 -0.52 12.42
C LEU A 106 12.20 -0.40 13.94
N ILE A 107 11.29 -1.09 14.63
CA ILE A 107 11.23 -1.12 16.10
C ILE A 107 12.52 -1.74 16.66
N SER A 108 12.99 -2.86 16.10
CA SER A 108 14.23 -3.50 16.56
C SER A 108 15.46 -2.61 16.37
N PHE A 109 15.55 -1.89 15.25
CA PHE A 109 16.63 -0.93 15.02
C PHE A 109 16.59 0.24 16.00
N LEU A 110 15.41 0.81 16.26
CA LEU A 110 15.24 1.91 17.20
C LEU A 110 15.52 1.50 18.65
N GLN A 111 15.11 0.30 19.05
CA GLN A 111 15.38 -0.24 20.39
C GLN A 111 16.87 -0.54 20.62
N ASN A 112 17.62 -0.93 19.58
CA ASN A 112 19.07 -1.18 19.70
C ASN A 112 19.91 0.11 19.68
N MET A 113 19.33 1.25 19.30
CA MET A 113 20.01 2.56 19.30
C MET A 113 19.75 3.38 20.58
N ALA A 114 18.77 2.98 21.41
CA ALA A 114 18.43 3.60 22.69
C ALA A 114 19.14 2.88 23.85
#